data_AF-A0A7S1ZXW9-F1
#
_entry.id   AF-A0A7S1ZXW9-F1
#
_cell.length_a   1.000
_cell.length_b   1.000
_cell.length_c   1.000
_cell.angle_alpha   90.00
_cell.angle_beta   90.00
_cell.angle_gamma   90.00
#
_symmetry.space_group_name_H-M   'P 1'
#
loop_
_entity.id
_entity.type
_entity.pdbx_description
1 polymer ?
#
loop_
_entity_poly.entity_id
_entity_poly.type
_entity_poly.pdbx_seq_one_letter_code
_entity_poly.pdbx_strand_id
1 'polypeptide(L)'
;DDANRNRIEAKNGLENYCFSLKTSIDSDEVKDKIPADQKKTLEDKITEILGWLDANQSAEKEEYEEKQKELEGIALPILQAMGGGGMPPGGMPGAGGMPDMGGAGPASGAPSASEPAGGPTIEEID
;
A
#
# COMPACT_ATOMS: atom_id res chain seq x y z
N ASP A 1 3.11 -13.65 -20.44
CA ASP A 1 3.85 -13.75 -19.17
C ASP A 1 3.77 -12.54 -18.25
N ASP A 2 4.28 -11.34 -18.50
CA ASP A 2 4.20 -10.29 -17.45
C ASP A 2 2.77 -9.78 -17.16
N ALA A 3 1.90 -9.70 -18.17
CA ALA A 3 0.50 -9.29 -17.96
C ALA A 3 -0.28 -10.21 -17.01
N ASN A 4 -0.09 -11.54 -17.15
CA ASN A 4 -0.72 -12.52 -16.26
C ASN A 4 -0.15 -12.42 -14.84
N ARG A 5 1.16 -12.20 -14.70
CA ARG A 5 1.80 -12.00 -13.40
C ARG A 5 1.23 -10.76 -12.70
N ASN A 6 1.22 -9.62 -13.40
CA ASN A 6 0.71 -8.35 -12.86
C ASN A 6 -0.77 -8.44 -12.47
N ARG A 7 -1.59 -9.14 -13.25
CA ARG A 7 -2.99 -9.41 -12.93
C ARG A 7 -3.15 -10.23 -11.65
N ILE A 8 -2.35 -11.29 -11.49
CA ILE A 8 -2.35 -12.13 -10.28
C ILE A 8 -1.89 -11.33 -9.06
N GLU A 9 -0.85 -10.51 -9.21
CA GLU A 9 -0.36 -9.63 -8.14
C GLU A 9 -1.41 -8.59 -7.72
N ALA A 10 -2.11 -7.97 -8.67
CA ALA A 10 -3.18 -7.02 -8.37
C ALA A 10 -4.34 -7.69 -7.63
N LYS A 11 -4.78 -8.87 -8.08
CA LYS A 11 -5.81 -9.67 -7.39
C LYS A 11 -5.40 -10.00 -5.95
N ASN A 12 -4.21 -10.58 -5.78
CA ASN A 12 -3.69 -10.99 -4.48
C ASN A 12 -3.46 -9.78 -3.55
N GLY A 13 -3.04 -8.65 -4.12
CA GLY A 13 -2.87 -7.39 -3.40
C GLY A 13 -4.21 -6.90 -2.83
N LEU A 14 -5.26 -6.86 -3.66
CA LEU A 14 -6.59 -6.45 -3.22
C LEU A 14 -7.18 -7.41 -2.18
N GLU A 15 -7.04 -8.71 -2.37
CA GLU A 15 -7.50 -9.73 -1.43
C GLU A 15 -6.80 -9.58 -0.06
N ASN A 16 -5.48 -9.45 -0.05
CA ASN A 16 -4.71 -9.22 1.18
C ASN A 16 -5.10 -7.90 1.85
N TYR A 17 -5.34 -6.85 1.09
CA TYR A 17 -5.78 -5.56 1.63
C TYR A 17 -7.15 -5.65 2.30
N CYS A 18 -8.11 -6.35 1.68
CA CYS A 18 -9.43 -6.63 2.27
C CYS A 18 -9.32 -7.35 3.63
N PHE A 19 -8.52 -8.42 3.70
CA PHE A 19 -8.32 -9.16 4.95
C PHE A 19 -7.56 -8.37 6.01
N SER A 20 -6.56 -7.59 5.59
CA SER A 20 -5.80 -6.73 6.49
C SER A 20 -6.70 -5.67 7.11
N LEU A 21 -7.52 -4.99 6.30
CA LEU A 21 -8.49 -4.01 6.79
C LEU A 21 -9.50 -4.63 7.74
N LYS A 22 -10.07 -5.78 7.39
CA LYS A 22 -11.01 -6.50 8.26
C LYS A 22 -10.39 -6.80 9.63
N THR A 23 -9.17 -7.31 9.63
CA THR A 23 -8.42 -7.58 10.87
C THR A 23 -8.17 -6.30 11.67
N SER A 24 -7.78 -5.21 11.01
CA SER A 24 -7.56 -3.92 11.68
C SER A 24 -8.84 -3.38 12.33
N ILE A 25 -9.99 -3.39 11.64
CA ILE A 25 -11.25 -2.84 12.19
C ILE A 25 -11.89 -3.73 13.27
N ASP A 26 -11.49 -4.99 13.35
CA ASP A 26 -11.89 -5.94 14.39
C ASP A 26 -10.93 -5.96 15.59
N SER A 27 -9.78 -5.31 15.48
CA SER A 27 -8.80 -5.24 16.58
C SER A 27 -9.34 -4.47 17.79
N ASP A 28 -8.96 -4.89 19.00
CA ASP A 28 -9.36 -4.22 20.24
C ASP A 28 -8.95 -2.74 20.28
N GLU A 29 -7.88 -2.36 19.58
CA GLU A 29 -7.41 -0.98 19.50
C GLU A 29 -8.33 -0.08 18.67
N VAL A 30 -9.05 -0.66 17.70
CA VAL A 30 -9.83 0.06 16.69
C VAL A 30 -11.33 -0.09 16.89
N LYS A 31 -11.81 -1.31 17.19
CA LYS A 31 -13.24 -1.66 17.15
C LYS A 31 -14.13 -0.79 18.04
N ASP A 32 -13.57 -0.26 19.13
CA ASP A 32 -14.26 0.62 20.09
C ASP A 32 -14.08 2.11 19.76
N LYS A 33 -13.17 2.47 18.85
CA LYS A 33 -12.90 3.84 18.39
C LYS A 33 -13.61 4.19 17.08
N ILE A 34 -13.88 3.19 16.25
CA ILE A 34 -14.61 3.36 14.99
C ILE A 34 -16.12 3.46 15.26
N PRO A 35 -16.82 4.45 14.69
CA PRO A 35 -18.28 4.50 14.75
C PRO A 35 -18.91 3.23 14.14
N ALA A 36 -19.96 2.70 14.76
CA ALA A 36 -20.57 1.44 14.34
C ALA A 36 -21.11 1.46 12.90
N ASP A 37 -21.60 2.61 12.45
CA ASP A 37 -22.04 2.86 11.08
C ASP A 37 -20.88 2.82 10.07
N GLN A 38 -19.74 3.43 10.42
CA GLN A 38 -18.53 3.41 9.59
C GLN A 38 -17.90 2.02 9.55
N LYS A 39 -17.85 1.32 10.68
CA LYS A 39 -17.41 -0.07 10.75
C LYS A 39 -18.24 -0.96 9.84
N LYS A 40 -19.56 -0.89 9.96
CA LYS A 40 -20.48 -1.67 9.11
C LYS A 40 -20.29 -1.33 7.63
N THR A 41 -20.14 -0.05 7.29
CA THR A 41 -19.89 0.37 5.90
C THR A 41 -18.62 -0.26 5.33
N LEU A 42 -17.55 -0.34 6.13
CA LEU A 42 -16.32 -1.03 5.71
C LEU A 42 -16.50 -2.54 5.60
N GLU A 43 -17.14 -3.19 6.57
CA GLU A 43 -17.41 -4.63 6.53
C GLU A 43 -18.23 -5.02 5.31
N ASP A 44 -19.28 -4.25 5.01
CA ASP A 44 -20.15 -4.46 3.86
C ASP A 44 -19.35 -4.30 2.56
N LYS A 45 -18.54 -3.25 2.43
CA LYS A 45 -17.71 -3.03 1.22
C LYS A 45 -16.61 -4.07 1.04
N ILE A 46 -15.94 -4.48 2.12
CA ILE A 46 -14.94 -5.56 2.10
C ILE A 46 -15.59 -6.86 1.63
N THR A 47 -16.78 -7.19 2.16
CA THR A 47 -17.51 -8.40 1.79
C THR A 47 -17.97 -8.36 0.33
N GLU A 48 -18.44 -7.20 -0.15
CA GLU A 48 -18.78 -6.98 -1.56
C GLU A 48 -17.58 -7.23 -2.48
N ILE A 49 -16.42 -6.67 -2.15
CA ILE A 49 -15.21 -6.82 -2.97
C ILE A 49 -14.68 -8.25 -2.94
N LEU A 50 -14.67 -8.93 -1.78
CA LEU A 50 -14.30 -10.34 -1.70
C LEU A 50 -15.22 -11.22 -2.57
N GLY A 51 -16.54 -11.00 -2.49
CA GLY A 51 -17.49 -11.69 -3.36
C GLY A 51 -17.28 -11.38 -4.84
N TRP A 52 -16.90 -10.15 -5.18
CA TRP A 52 -16.54 -9.78 -6.54
C TRP A 52 -15.23 -10.47 -6.98
N LEU A 53 -14.20 -10.53 -6.14
CA LEU A 53 -12.94 -11.23 -6.42
C LEU A 53 -13.14 -12.72 -6.68
N ASP A 54 -14.03 -13.36 -5.91
CA ASP A 54 -14.40 -14.77 -6.08
C ASP A 54 -15.12 -15.02 -7.41
N ALA A 55 -16.02 -14.12 -7.80
CA ALA A 55 -16.77 -14.22 -9.05
C ALA A 55 -15.94 -13.83 -10.29
N ASN A 56 -14.91 -12.99 -10.12
CA ASN A 56 -14.16 -12.37 -11.21
C ASN A 56 -12.67 -12.76 -11.19
N GLN A 57 -12.36 -14.03 -10.95
CA GLN A 57 -10.97 -14.51 -10.81
C GLN A 57 -10.05 -14.26 -12.02
N SER A 58 -10.61 -13.91 -13.18
CA SER A 58 -9.89 -13.63 -14.42
C SER A 58 -10.06 -12.19 -14.92
N ALA A 59 -10.60 -11.28 -14.09
CA ALA A 59 -10.71 -9.86 -14.41
C ALA A 59 -9.35 -9.23 -14.75
N GLU A 60 -9.35 -8.15 -15.51
CA GLU A 60 -8.14 -7.46 -15.91
C GLU A 60 -7.51 -6.71 -14.72
N LYS A 61 -6.22 -6.36 -14.87
CA LYS A 61 -5.47 -5.68 -13.82
C LYS A 61 -6.16 -4.38 -13.40
N GLU A 62 -6.62 -3.61 -14.37
CA GLU A 62 -7.28 -2.33 -14.18
C GLU A 62 -8.57 -2.46 -13.35
N GLU A 63 -9.33 -3.54 -13.53
CA GLU A 63 -10.55 -3.79 -12.77
C GLU A 63 -10.25 -4.07 -11.28
N TYR A 64 -9.17 -4.82 -10.99
CA TYR A 64 -8.71 -5.00 -9.61
C TYR A 64 -8.24 -3.68 -9.00
N GLU A 65 -7.49 -2.86 -9.73
CA GLU A 65 -7.04 -1.54 -9.26
C GLU A 65 -8.21 -0.57 -9.03
N GLU A 66 -9.26 -0.63 -9.84
CA GLU A 66 -10.49 0.15 -9.63
C GLU A 66 -11.21 -0.27 -8.35
N LYS A 67 -11.34 -1.57 -8.09
CA LYS A 67 -11.93 -2.09 -6.84
C LYS A 67 -11.08 -1.74 -5.62
N GLN A 68 -9.76 -1.73 -5.74
CA GLN A 68 -8.86 -1.24 -4.70
C GLN A 68 -9.13 0.23 -4.39
N LYS A 69 -9.19 1.10 -5.41
CA LYS A 69 -9.49 2.54 -5.23
C LYS A 69 -10.86 2.79 -4.62
N GLU A 70 -11.87 2.01 -5.01
CA GLU A 70 -13.21 2.08 -4.39
C GLU A 70 -13.13 1.79 -2.89
N LEU A 71 -12.37 0.78 -2.48
CA LEU A 71 -12.18 0.45 -1.06
C LEU A 71 -11.40 1.52 -0.32
N GLU A 72 -10.29 1.99 -0.89
CA GLU A 72 -9.45 3.04 -0.32
C GLU A 72 -10.23 4.35 -0.13
N GLY A 73 -11.11 4.70 -1.07
CA GLY A 73 -11.98 5.88 -0.96
C GLY A 73 -12.90 5.87 0.26
N ILE A 74 -13.19 4.69 0.81
CA ILE A 74 -13.99 4.52 2.03
C ILE A 74 -13.08 4.29 3.24
N ALA A 75 -12.04 3.46 3.11
CA ALA A 75 -11.16 3.08 4.21
C ALA A 75 -10.27 4.23 4.69
N LEU A 76 -9.69 5.01 3.78
CA LEU A 76 -8.73 6.06 4.15
C LEU A 76 -9.36 7.15 5.03
N PRO A 77 -10.54 7.73 4.71
CA PRO A 77 -11.16 8.74 5.58
C PRO A 77 -11.48 8.21 6.98
N ILE A 78 -11.93 6.96 7.09
CA ILE A 78 -12.32 6.32 8.36
C ILE A 78 -11.08 6.08 9.24
N LEU A 79 -10.02 5.53 8.65
CA LEU A 79 -8.75 5.29 9.35
C LEU A 79 -8.06 6.60 9.76
N GLN A 80 -8.15 7.65 8.94
CA GLN A 80 -7.63 8.98 9.26
C GLN A 80 -8.38 9.62 10.44
N ALA A 81 -9.72 9.50 10.46
CA ALA A 81 -10.55 10.03 11.54
C ALA A 81 -10.23 9.41 12.91
N MET A 82 -9.71 8.18 12.93
CA MET A 82 -9.31 7.47 14.15
C MET A 82 -7.92 7.85 14.70
N GLY A 83 -7.18 8.74 14.04
CA GLY A 83 -5.88 9.22 14.54
C GLY A 83 -4.67 8.42 14.07
N GLY A 84 -4.68 7.92 12.82
CA GLY A 84 -3.47 7.52 12.09
C GLY A 84 -2.70 6.29 12.60
N GLY A 85 -3.18 5.59 13.64
CA GLY A 85 -2.45 4.49 14.29
C GLY A 85 -2.79 3.07 13.82
N GLY A 86 -3.82 2.87 12.98
CA GLY A 86 -4.39 1.54 12.71
C GLY A 86 -3.84 0.77 11.50
N MET A 87 -2.92 1.35 10.72
CA MET A 87 -2.34 0.67 9.56
C MET A 87 -0.81 0.67 9.67
N PRO A 88 -0.13 -0.49 9.73
CA PRO A 88 1.31 -0.52 9.60
C PRO A 88 1.71 0.10 8.25
N PRO A 89 2.70 1.02 8.20
CA PRO A 89 3.18 1.67 6.98
C PRO A 89 3.78 0.77 5.89
N GLY A 90 3.56 -0.56 5.94
CA GLY A 90 4.14 -1.54 5.03
C GLY A 90 3.15 -2.41 4.25
N GLY A 91 1.84 -2.14 4.39
CA GLY A 91 0.77 -2.96 3.79
C GLY A 91 0.13 -2.36 2.54
N MET A 92 0.83 -1.52 1.77
CA MET A 92 0.33 -0.99 0.49
C MET A 92 0.89 -1.81 -0.68
N PRO A 93 0.27 -2.94 -1.08
CA PRO A 93 0.44 -3.48 -2.43
C PRO A 93 -0.33 -2.54 -3.37
N GLY A 94 0.36 -1.50 -3.88
CA GLY A 94 -0.28 -0.54 -4.77
C GLY A 94 0.56 0.70 -5.10
N ALA A 95 1.51 1.09 -4.23
CA ALA A 95 2.49 2.12 -4.56
C ALA A 95 3.77 1.51 -5.18
N GLY A 96 3.59 0.55 -6.10
CA GLY A 96 4.66 -0.10 -6.87
C GLY A 96 4.88 0.50 -8.26
N GLY A 97 4.32 1.68 -8.52
CA GLY A 97 4.53 2.41 -9.77
C GLY A 97 5.88 3.12 -9.82
N MET A 98 6.93 2.37 -10.19
CA MET A 98 8.23 2.78 -10.73
C MET A 98 9.32 3.34 -9.78
N PRO A 99 10.43 2.59 -9.64
CA PRO A 99 11.76 3.15 -9.51
C PRO A 99 12.69 2.57 -10.59
N ASP A 100 12.49 2.91 -11.87
CA ASP A 100 13.58 2.84 -12.86
C ASP A 100 13.20 3.60 -14.15
N MET A 101 13.76 4.80 -14.32
CA MET A 101 14.15 5.24 -15.66
C MET A 101 15.41 6.10 -15.51
N GLY A 102 16.56 5.44 -15.64
CA GLY A 102 17.85 6.07 -15.66
C GLY A 102 18.03 7.12 -16.77
N GLY A 103 18.95 8.05 -16.49
CA GLY A 103 19.75 8.77 -17.48
C GLY A 103 19.22 10.12 -17.97
N ALA A 104 19.73 11.22 -17.38
CA ALA A 104 20.39 12.33 -18.09
C ALA A 104 20.49 13.61 -17.24
N GLY A 105 21.71 14.14 -17.08
CA GLY A 105 21.98 15.58 -17.00
C GLY A 105 22.41 16.17 -15.65
N PRO A 106 23.68 16.63 -15.52
CA PRO A 106 24.14 17.43 -14.38
C PRO A 106 24.01 18.93 -14.68
N ALA A 107 23.46 19.72 -13.76
CA ALA A 107 23.84 21.12 -13.55
C ALA A 107 23.03 21.76 -12.41
N SER A 108 23.73 22.23 -11.38
CA SER A 108 23.78 23.64 -10.94
C SER A 108 23.77 23.82 -9.42
N GLY A 109 24.82 24.50 -8.92
CA GLY A 109 24.76 25.30 -7.69
C GLY A 109 25.48 24.77 -6.44
N ALA A 110 26.79 25.01 -6.35
CA ALA A 110 27.54 25.10 -5.07
C ALA A 110 27.29 26.49 -4.40
N PRO A 111 27.72 26.81 -3.15
CA PRO A 111 28.74 26.11 -2.34
C PRO A 111 28.55 26.03 -0.80
N SER A 112 29.44 25.23 -0.20
CA SER A 112 30.06 25.30 1.15
C SER A 112 29.22 25.16 2.43
N ALA A 113 29.54 24.12 3.23
CA ALA A 113 30.38 24.28 4.42
C ALA A 113 30.80 22.94 5.06
N SER A 114 32.10 22.83 5.36
CA SER A 114 32.76 22.06 6.43
C SER A 114 32.74 20.51 6.44
N GLU A 115 33.85 19.93 5.98
CA GLU A 115 34.51 18.70 6.49
C GLU A 115 35.22 18.97 7.85
N PRO A 116 35.90 18.01 8.53
CA PRO A 116 36.10 16.57 8.25
C PRO A 116 35.89 15.64 9.48
N ALA A 117 35.74 14.33 9.26
CA ALA A 117 36.23 13.32 10.21
C ALA A 117 36.55 12.01 9.48
N GLY A 118 37.84 11.79 9.23
CA GLY A 118 38.36 10.55 8.68
C GLY A 118 38.23 9.38 9.65
N GLY A 119 37.95 8.21 9.08
CA GLY A 119 38.07 6.90 9.70
C GLY A 119 38.67 5.91 8.69
N PRO A 120 39.46 4.93 9.14
CA PRO A 120 40.53 4.31 8.36
C PRO A 120 40.05 3.27 7.33
N THR A 121 40.83 3.18 6.25
CA THR A 121 40.79 2.16 5.19
C THR A 121 41.33 0.81 5.67
N ILE A 122 40.65 -0.27 5.32
CA ILE A 122 41.16 -1.66 5.28
C ILE A 122 40.71 -2.19 3.91
N GLU A 123 41.53 -2.09 2.86
CA GLU A 123 42.60 -3.02 2.45
C GLU A 123 42.13 -4.48 2.32
N GLU A 124 42.05 -4.89 1.06
CA GLU A 124 42.38 -6.21 0.49
C GLU A 124 41.80 -7.47 1.15
N ILE A 125 40.78 -8.03 0.48
CA ILE A 125 40.56 -9.47 0.43
C ILE A 125 40.40 -9.83 -1.05
N ASP A 126 41.54 -10.20 -1.65
CA ASP A 126 41.81 -10.87 -2.94
C ASP A 126 40.97 -10.51 -4.18
#